data_AF-A0A072NS40-F1
#
_entry.id   AF-A0A072NS40-F1
#
_cell.length_a   1.000
_cell.length_b   1.000
_cell.length_c   1.000
_cell.angle_alpha   90.00
_cell.angle_beta   90.00
_cell.angle_gamma   90.00
#
_symmetry.space_group_name_H-M   'P 1'
#
loop_
_entity.id
_entity.type
_entity.pdbx_description
1 polymer ?
#
loop_
_entity_poly.entity_id
_entity_poly.type
_entity_poly.pdbx_seq_one_letter_code
_entity_poly.pdbx_strand_id
1 'polypeptide(L)'
;MVRKEYDDLGNQNFVSVSNRNDNFDLNDEFNDEFELGSEVQNQMMGRSGKNPMTARNANRGFSTSTCQQLANIIGGDVITSTPVCLVQRLRNINATILGRRTRSPLALPFALSFENNRNGRTLNLGETVILQREINPFLSALRSRGIIVTALHNHWLFDEPRLMYMHWENVGDPFVFARESFAAAREAGLFN
;
A
#
# COMPACT_ATOMS: atom_id res chain seq x y z
N MET A 1 6.73 -27.54 -19.75
CA MET A 1 5.51 -27.90 -18.99
C MET A 1 5.91 -28.03 -17.52
N VAL A 2 5.67 -27.02 -16.70
CA VAL A 2 6.10 -27.00 -15.29
C VAL A 2 4.98 -27.62 -14.45
N ARG A 3 5.26 -28.73 -13.75
CA ARG A 3 4.35 -29.28 -12.74
C ARG A 3 4.53 -28.47 -11.45
N LYS A 4 3.41 -27.95 -10.91
CA LYS A 4 3.39 -27.32 -9.59
C LYS A 4 3.25 -28.43 -8.56
N GLU A 5 4.21 -28.53 -7.64
CA GLU A 5 4.12 -29.38 -6.46
C GLU A 5 3.66 -28.55 -5.26
N TYR A 6 2.73 -29.11 -4.49
CA TYR A 6 2.13 -28.51 -3.30
C TYR A 6 2.43 -29.40 -2.10
N ASP A 7 2.57 -28.82 -0.92
CA ASP A 7 2.66 -29.59 0.33
C ASP A 7 1.28 -30.12 0.79
N ASP A 8 1.26 -30.95 1.84
CA ASP A 8 0.05 -31.54 2.42
C ASP A 8 -0.93 -30.50 3.01
N LEU A 9 -0.51 -29.23 3.08
CA LEU A 9 -1.31 -28.09 3.53
C LEU A 9 -1.77 -27.19 2.36
N GLY A 10 -1.42 -27.54 1.12
CA GLY A 10 -1.85 -26.84 -0.09
C GLY A 10 -1.04 -25.59 -0.45
N ASN A 11 0.14 -25.39 0.13
CA ASN A 11 1.03 -24.29 -0.24
C ASN A 11 1.92 -24.66 -1.43
N GLN A 12 2.11 -23.72 -2.37
CA GLN A 12 3.06 -23.91 -3.47
C GLN A 12 4.48 -23.75 -2.95
N ASN A 13 5.31 -24.78 -3.13
CA ASN A 13 6.73 -24.69 -2.86
C ASN A 13 7.39 -23.81 -3.94
N PHE A 14 8.00 -22.69 -3.53
CA PHE A 14 8.78 -21.85 -4.43
C PHE A 14 10.09 -22.56 -4.79
N VAL A 15 10.10 -23.27 -5.91
CA VAL A 15 11.34 -23.75 -6.53
C VAL A 15 11.96 -22.58 -7.28
N SER A 16 13.14 -22.13 -6.85
CA SER A 16 13.93 -21.16 -7.60
C SER A 16 14.43 -21.79 -8.91
N VAL A 17 13.77 -21.50 -10.02
CA VAL A 17 14.25 -21.88 -11.35
C VAL A 17 15.12 -20.76 -11.89
N SER A 18 16.43 -20.96 -11.86
CA SER A 18 17.37 -20.20 -12.68
C SER A 18 17.24 -20.69 -14.11
N ASN A 19 16.70 -19.87 -15.01
CA ASN A 19 16.88 -20.07 -16.45
C ASN A 19 17.45 -18.79 -17.08
N ARG A 20 18.62 -18.96 -17.71
CA ARG A 20 19.27 -17.98 -18.57
C ARG A 20 18.56 -17.94 -19.93
N ASN A 21 18.60 -16.74 -20.51
CA ASN A 21 18.40 -16.37 -21.91
C ASN A 21 16.99 -16.54 -22.47
N ASP A 22 16.26 -15.43 -22.47
CA ASP A 22 15.49 -14.94 -23.62
C ASP A 22 15.40 -13.40 -23.49
N ASN A 23 16.18 -12.68 -24.30
CA ASN A 23 16.11 -11.22 -24.41
C ASN A 23 14.88 -10.86 -25.27
N PHE A 24 13.86 -10.27 -24.65
CA PHE A 24 12.82 -9.52 -25.35
C PHE A 24 12.77 -8.12 -24.72
N ASP A 25 13.38 -7.16 -25.41
CA ASP A 25 13.54 -5.79 -24.94
C ASP A 25 12.26 -4.99 -25.26
N LEU A 26 11.60 -4.47 -24.22
CA LEU A 26 10.39 -3.63 -24.32
C LEU A 26 10.68 -2.19 -23.85
N ASN A 27 11.94 -1.76 -23.88
CA ASN A 27 12.37 -0.46 -23.35
C ASN A 27 12.55 0.66 -24.39
N ASP A 28 12.14 0.46 -25.65
CA ASP A 28 12.51 1.39 -26.73
C ASP A 28 11.45 2.44 -27.14
N GLU A 29 10.32 2.62 -26.42
CA GLU A 29 9.28 3.56 -26.90
C GLU A 29 8.55 4.45 -25.87
N PHE A 30 9.07 4.66 -24.66
CA PHE A 30 8.52 5.70 -23.76
C PHE A 30 9.61 6.40 -22.92
N ASN A 31 10.58 7.03 -23.59
CA ASN A 31 11.45 8.02 -22.97
C ASN A 31 11.51 9.24 -23.87
N ASP A 32 10.46 10.05 -23.85
CA ASP A 32 10.54 11.46 -24.25
C ASP A 32 9.65 12.31 -23.33
N GLU A 33 10.30 13.32 -22.74
CA GLU A 33 9.76 14.54 -22.12
C GLU A 33 9.04 14.45 -20.75
N PHE A 34 9.82 14.52 -19.67
CA PHE A 34 9.52 15.47 -18.57
C PHE A 34 10.80 15.87 -17.81
N GLU A 35 11.49 16.91 -18.28
CA GLU A 35 12.57 17.55 -17.54
C GLU A 35 12.01 18.41 -16.39
N LEU A 36 12.33 18.06 -15.15
CA LEU A 36 12.34 19.00 -14.02
C LEU A 36 13.78 19.13 -13.52
N GLY A 37 14.32 20.33 -13.67
CA GLY A 37 15.73 20.69 -13.50
C GLY A 37 16.31 20.38 -12.12
N SER A 38 17.48 19.75 -12.14
CA SER A 38 18.36 19.56 -10.99
C SER A 38 19.41 20.67 -10.93
N GLU A 39 19.13 21.72 -10.16
CA GLU A 39 20.15 22.62 -9.64
C GLU A 39 20.04 22.64 -8.11
N VAL A 40 20.73 21.71 -7.43
CA VAL A 40 21.57 21.95 -6.23
C VAL A 40 22.36 20.65 -5.97
N GLN A 41 23.49 20.45 -6.67
CA GLN A 41 24.46 19.42 -6.30
C GLN A 41 25.86 20.00 -6.32
N ASN A 42 26.27 20.59 -5.19
CA ASN A 42 27.65 20.60 -4.72
C ASN A 42 27.70 21.25 -3.34
N GLN A 43 28.05 20.50 -2.29
CA GLN A 43 29.31 20.73 -1.55
C GLN A 43 29.54 19.72 -0.40
N MET A 44 30.82 19.34 -0.28
CA MET A 44 31.54 18.80 0.88
C MET A 44 31.68 17.27 1.02
N MET A 45 32.76 16.77 0.40
CA MET A 45 33.59 15.72 1.02
C MET A 45 34.38 16.31 2.19
N GLY A 46 34.36 15.61 3.34
CA GLY A 46 35.18 15.90 4.51
C GLY A 46 35.47 14.61 5.30
N ARG A 47 36.74 14.41 5.65
CA ARG A 47 37.39 13.16 6.07
C ARG A 47 37.19 12.76 7.54
N SER A 48 37.27 11.43 7.75
CA SER A 48 37.89 10.67 8.84
C SER A 48 37.25 10.63 10.24
N GLY A 49 37.00 9.41 10.71
CA GLY A 49 36.74 9.08 12.11
C GLY A 49 36.19 7.67 12.30
N LYS A 50 37.06 6.65 12.35
CA LYS A 50 36.68 5.31 12.84
C LYS A 50 36.43 5.40 14.34
N ASN A 51 35.22 5.07 14.79
CA ASN A 51 34.97 4.64 16.15
C ASN A 51 33.95 3.49 16.13
N PRO A 52 34.30 2.26 16.55
CA PRO A 52 33.42 1.12 16.51
C PRO A 52 32.66 1.05 17.84
N MET A 53 31.39 1.45 17.86
CA MET A 53 30.33 0.95 18.76
C MET A 53 29.11 1.87 18.68
N THR A 54 28.13 1.50 17.85
CA THR A 54 26.68 1.49 18.09
C THR A 54 25.91 1.39 16.76
N ALA A 55 26.13 0.29 16.03
CA ALA A 55 25.24 -0.12 14.95
C ALA A 55 24.14 -1.02 15.52
N ARG A 56 23.17 -0.44 16.25
CA ARG A 56 21.94 -1.15 16.67
C ARG A 56 20.76 -0.16 16.72
N ASN A 57 19.70 -0.48 15.98
CA ASN A 57 18.39 0.20 15.84
C ASN A 57 18.22 1.24 14.72
N ALA A 58 18.33 0.82 13.46
CA ALA A 58 17.79 1.62 12.33
C ALA A 58 16.70 0.88 11.54
N ASN A 59 16.16 -0.25 12.03
CA ASN A 59 15.09 -0.96 11.35
C ASN A 59 14.27 -1.82 12.32
N ARG A 60 13.56 -1.19 13.27
CA ARG A 60 12.55 -1.92 14.06
C ARG A 60 11.26 -1.93 13.23
N GLY A 61 11.01 -3.03 12.53
CA GLY A 61 9.70 -3.32 11.94
C GLY A 61 8.60 -3.19 12.99
N PHE A 62 7.36 -2.96 12.55
CA PHE A 62 6.22 -2.86 13.45
C PHE A 62 6.07 -4.14 14.27
N SER A 63 5.97 -4.01 15.60
CA SER A 63 5.65 -5.17 16.43
C SER A 63 4.23 -5.67 16.11
N THR A 64 3.97 -6.97 16.26
CA THR A 64 2.63 -7.54 16.09
C THR A 64 1.59 -6.81 16.94
N SER A 65 1.94 -6.42 18.17
CA SER A 65 1.05 -5.67 19.06
C SER A 65 0.70 -4.27 18.53
N THR A 66 1.67 -3.56 17.96
CA THR A 66 1.45 -2.23 17.35
C THR A 66 0.60 -2.35 16.09
N CYS A 67 0.85 -3.37 15.27
CA CYS A 67 0.06 -3.62 14.06
C CYS A 67 -1.41 -3.93 14.41
N GLN A 68 -1.64 -4.70 15.47
CA GLN A 68 -3.00 -4.95 15.97
C GLN A 68 -3.69 -3.67 16.44
N GLN A 69 -2.99 -2.76 17.12
CA GLN A 69 -3.57 -1.48 17.52
C GLN A 69 -3.99 -0.64 16.31
N LEU A 70 -3.21 -0.66 15.22
CA LEU A 70 -3.55 0.03 13.97
C LEU A 70 -4.77 -0.61 13.29
N ALA A 71 -4.87 -1.94 13.29
CA ALA A 71 -6.04 -2.66 12.76
C ALA A 71 -7.32 -2.30 13.53
N ASN A 72 -7.23 -2.17 14.85
CA ASN A 72 -8.36 -1.81 15.70
C ASN A 72 -8.93 -0.41 15.38
N ILE A 73 -8.10 0.54 14.92
CA ILE A 73 -8.55 1.92 14.58
C ILE A 73 -9.59 1.88 13.45
N ILE A 74 -9.36 1.04 12.44
CA ILE A 74 -10.24 0.93 11.29
C ILE A 74 -11.36 -0.10 11.52
N GLY A 75 -11.31 -0.83 12.64
CA GLY A 75 -12.19 -1.96 12.92
C GLY A 75 -11.96 -3.13 11.96
N GLY A 76 -10.68 -3.38 11.63
CA GLY A 76 -10.24 -4.43 10.72
C GLY A 76 -9.27 -5.39 11.37
N ASP A 77 -8.60 -6.19 10.53
CA ASP A 77 -7.69 -7.26 10.93
C ASP A 77 -6.26 -6.98 10.46
N VAL A 78 -5.29 -7.61 11.11
CA VAL A 78 -3.91 -7.64 10.64
C VAL A 78 -3.80 -8.70 9.54
N ILE A 79 -3.37 -8.30 8.35
CA ILE A 79 -3.12 -9.21 7.23
C ILE A 79 -1.70 -9.75 7.29
N THR A 80 -0.73 -8.88 7.57
CA THR A 80 0.64 -9.27 7.91
C THR A 80 1.25 -8.22 8.82
N SER A 81 2.15 -8.64 9.71
CA SER A 81 2.96 -7.75 10.56
C SER A 81 4.43 -7.71 10.15
N THR A 82 4.86 -8.56 9.22
CA THR A 82 6.27 -8.69 8.80
C THR A 82 6.34 -9.18 7.35
N PRO A 83 7.15 -8.56 6.46
CA PRO A 83 8.07 -7.45 6.71
C PRO A 83 7.39 -6.07 6.87
N VAL A 84 6.12 -5.96 6.47
CA VAL A 84 5.32 -4.74 6.52
C VAL A 84 4.13 -4.97 7.44
N CYS A 85 3.71 -3.95 8.20
CA CYS A 85 2.43 -3.99 8.88
C CYS A 85 1.34 -3.59 7.88
N LEU A 86 0.50 -4.53 7.49
CA LEU A 86 -0.66 -4.34 6.63
C LEU A 86 -1.92 -4.69 7.41
N VAL A 87 -2.82 -3.73 7.52
CA VAL A 87 -4.12 -3.90 8.18
C VAL A 87 -5.24 -3.63 7.19
N GLN A 88 -6.35 -4.34 7.33
CA GLN A 88 -7.43 -4.25 6.36
C GLN A 88 -8.78 -4.44 7.01
N ARG A 89 -9.75 -3.66 6.55
CA ARG A 89 -11.18 -3.88 6.76
C ARG A 89 -11.85 -4.07 5.41
N LEU A 90 -12.75 -5.03 5.30
CA LEU A 90 -13.52 -5.22 4.08
C LEU A 90 -14.67 -4.22 3.97
N ARG A 91 -14.84 -3.65 2.79
CA ARG A 91 -16.01 -2.85 2.45
C ARG A 91 -17.21 -3.72 2.12
N ASN A 92 -18.39 -3.30 2.55
CA ASN A 92 -19.64 -4.01 2.26
C ASN A 92 -20.30 -3.43 1.00
N ILE A 93 -19.82 -3.82 -0.17
CA ILE A 93 -20.38 -3.40 -1.47
C ILE A 93 -21.00 -4.62 -2.15
N ASN A 94 -22.23 -4.49 -2.66
CA ASN A 94 -22.88 -5.52 -3.45
C ASN A 94 -22.35 -5.57 -4.90
N ALA A 95 -21.09 -5.99 -5.05
CA ALA A 95 -20.39 -6.07 -6.32
C ALA A 95 -20.32 -7.49 -6.92
N THR A 96 -20.37 -7.55 -8.24
CA THR A 96 -20.08 -8.73 -9.04
C THR A 96 -18.87 -8.49 -9.94
N ILE A 97 -18.15 -9.55 -10.30
CA ILE A 97 -17.10 -9.56 -11.32
C ILE A 97 -17.41 -10.76 -12.22
N LEU A 98 -17.46 -10.56 -13.53
CA LEU A 98 -17.89 -11.60 -14.49
C LEU A 98 -19.27 -12.20 -14.12
N GLY A 99 -20.18 -11.36 -13.60
CA GLY A 99 -21.52 -11.78 -13.17
C GLY A 99 -21.56 -12.66 -11.90
N ARG A 100 -20.44 -12.82 -11.19
CA ARG A 100 -20.38 -13.55 -9.91
C ARG A 100 -20.16 -12.62 -8.74
N ARG A 101 -20.94 -12.80 -7.68
CA ARG A 101 -20.81 -12.01 -6.43
C ARG A 101 -19.42 -12.20 -5.82
N THR A 102 -18.73 -11.10 -5.51
CA THR A 102 -17.42 -11.13 -4.82
C THR A 102 -17.52 -10.65 -3.37
N ARG A 103 -16.83 -11.33 -2.46
CA ARG A 103 -16.52 -10.83 -1.10
C ARG A 103 -15.01 -10.84 -0.84
N SER A 104 -14.23 -10.94 -1.91
CA SER A 104 -12.80 -11.15 -1.83
C SER A 104 -12.10 -9.92 -1.24
N PRO A 105 -11.12 -10.11 -0.33
CA PRO A 105 -10.21 -9.06 0.12
C PRO A 105 -9.45 -8.38 -1.03
N LEU A 106 -9.29 -9.06 -2.17
CA LEU A 106 -8.68 -8.50 -3.38
C LEU A 106 -9.58 -7.51 -4.11
N ALA A 107 -10.90 -7.58 -3.91
CA ALA A 107 -11.86 -6.75 -4.61
C ALA A 107 -12.41 -5.62 -3.72
N LEU A 108 -12.61 -5.90 -2.43
CA LEU A 108 -13.28 -4.99 -1.51
C LEU A 108 -12.40 -4.48 -0.34
N PRO A 109 -11.13 -4.13 -0.54
CA PRO A 109 -10.27 -3.66 0.55
C PRO A 109 -10.62 -2.23 0.98
N PHE A 110 -10.45 -1.95 2.27
CA PHE A 110 -9.96 -0.68 2.81
C PHE A 110 -8.72 -1.05 3.63
N ALA A 111 -7.54 -0.82 3.07
CA ALA A 111 -6.28 -1.30 3.58
C ALA A 111 -5.34 -0.14 3.87
N LEU A 112 -4.57 -0.26 4.95
CA LEU A 112 -3.50 0.67 5.32
C LEU A 112 -2.22 -0.13 5.56
N SER A 113 -1.09 0.37 5.07
CA SER A 113 0.22 -0.23 5.31
C SER A 113 1.20 0.76 5.93
N PHE A 114 2.13 0.21 6.72
CA PHE A 114 3.06 0.96 7.53
C PHE A 114 4.44 0.32 7.51
N GLU A 115 5.44 1.06 7.05
CA GLU A 115 6.81 0.55 6.94
C GLU A 115 7.88 1.64 7.06
N ASN A 116 9.15 1.20 7.06
CA ASN A 116 10.32 2.07 7.01
C ASN A 116 10.26 3.22 8.05
N ASN A 117 9.92 2.89 9.31
CA ASN A 117 9.84 3.89 10.38
C ASN A 117 11.24 4.41 10.73
N ARG A 118 11.47 5.69 10.45
CA ARG A 118 12.71 6.41 10.77
C ARG A 118 12.40 7.50 11.79
N ASN A 119 12.78 7.27 13.04
CA ASN A 119 12.61 8.23 14.14
C ASN A 119 11.15 8.70 14.32
N GLY A 120 10.19 7.77 14.23
CA GLY A 120 8.76 8.08 14.38
C GLY A 120 8.08 8.61 13.11
N ARG A 121 8.83 8.74 12.01
CA ARG A 121 8.29 9.07 10.70
C ARG A 121 8.19 7.80 9.87
N THR A 122 6.97 7.31 9.73
CA THR A 122 6.64 6.08 9.01
C THR A 122 6.19 6.42 7.59
N LEU A 123 6.59 5.60 6.61
CA LEU A 123 5.95 5.61 5.30
C LEU A 123 4.60 4.92 5.44
N ASN A 124 3.53 5.68 5.23
CA ASN A 124 2.16 5.20 5.38
C ASN A 124 1.47 5.23 4.01
N LEU A 125 0.87 4.11 3.63
CA LEU A 125 0.14 3.97 2.37
C LEU A 125 -1.28 3.50 2.67
N GLY A 126 -2.22 3.89 1.82
CA GLY A 126 -3.61 3.46 1.90
C GLY A 126 -4.19 3.14 0.53
N GLU A 127 -5.03 2.12 0.50
CA GLU A 127 -5.84 1.73 -0.67
C GLU A 127 -7.27 1.45 -0.22
N THR A 128 -8.26 1.88 -1.00
CA THR A 128 -9.62 1.38 -0.85
C THR A 128 -10.30 1.19 -2.19
N VAL A 129 -11.16 0.18 -2.26
CA VAL A 129 -12.23 0.17 -3.27
C VAL A 129 -13.16 1.36 -3.01
N ILE A 130 -13.58 2.02 -4.08
CA ILE A 130 -14.42 3.21 -4.03
C ILE A 130 -15.42 3.22 -5.18
N LEU A 131 -16.65 3.64 -4.89
CA LEU A 131 -17.69 3.83 -5.90
C LEU A 131 -17.56 5.22 -6.51
N GLN A 132 -17.98 5.39 -7.77
CA GLN A 132 -17.80 6.66 -8.48
C GLN A 132 -18.35 7.88 -7.72
N ARG A 133 -19.49 7.72 -7.04
CA ARG A 133 -20.11 8.78 -6.22
C ARG A 133 -19.33 9.15 -4.95
N GLU A 134 -18.48 8.25 -4.47
CA GLU A 134 -17.69 8.41 -3.23
C GLU A 134 -16.34 9.09 -3.50
N ILE A 135 -15.91 9.16 -4.77
CA ILE A 135 -14.57 9.65 -5.17
C ILE A 135 -14.31 11.07 -4.66
N ASN A 136 -15.11 12.04 -5.09
CA ASN A 136 -14.87 13.45 -4.73
C ASN A 136 -15.02 13.71 -3.23
N PRO A 137 -16.04 13.15 -2.52
CA PRO A 137 -16.12 13.26 -1.07
C PRO A 137 -14.86 12.73 -0.36
N PHE A 138 -14.40 11.52 -0.71
CA PHE A 138 -13.26 10.92 -0.03
C PHE A 138 -11.95 11.64 -0.34
N LEU A 139 -11.72 11.98 -1.62
CA LEU A 139 -10.55 12.75 -2.06
C LEU A 139 -10.47 14.11 -1.35
N SER A 140 -11.59 14.82 -1.23
CA SER A 140 -11.64 16.11 -0.55
C SER A 140 -11.38 15.96 0.95
N ALA A 141 -11.99 14.95 1.57
CA ALA A 141 -11.81 14.65 2.98
C ALA A 141 -10.34 14.31 3.32
N LEU A 142 -9.66 13.50 2.50
CA LEU A 142 -8.22 13.21 2.66
C LEU A 142 -7.36 14.48 2.51
N ARG A 143 -7.59 15.27 1.46
CA ARG A 143 -6.80 16.49 1.20
C ARG A 143 -6.96 17.54 2.29
N SER A 144 -8.16 17.69 2.85
CA SER A 144 -8.39 18.60 3.98
C SER A 144 -7.59 18.25 5.23
N ARG A 145 -7.15 16.99 5.34
CA ARG A 145 -6.32 16.46 6.44
C ARG A 145 -4.82 16.45 6.11
N GLY A 146 -4.43 17.04 4.97
CA GLY A 146 -3.04 17.06 4.52
C GLY A 146 -2.50 15.71 4.05
N ILE A 147 -3.39 14.76 3.72
CA ILE A 147 -3.01 13.47 3.15
C ILE A 147 -2.97 13.59 1.62
N ILE A 148 -1.92 13.05 1.00
CA ILE A 148 -1.70 13.13 -0.44
C ILE A 148 -2.47 11.99 -1.10
N VAL A 149 -3.33 12.31 -2.06
CA VAL A 149 -3.97 11.33 -2.94
C VAL A 149 -3.12 11.20 -4.20
N THR A 150 -2.68 9.99 -4.53
CA THR A 150 -1.68 9.75 -5.58
C THR A 150 -2.25 9.08 -6.83
N ALA A 151 -3.27 8.23 -6.68
CA ALA A 151 -3.86 7.54 -7.82
C ALA A 151 -5.36 7.28 -7.66
N LEU A 152 -6.04 7.21 -8.80
CA LEU A 152 -7.41 6.77 -8.95
C LEU A 152 -7.50 5.93 -10.24
N HIS A 153 -7.85 4.66 -10.12
CA HIS A 153 -7.88 3.71 -11.25
C HIS A 153 -8.87 2.56 -11.01
N ASN A 154 -9.01 1.63 -11.95
CA ASN A 154 -9.81 0.41 -11.78
C ASN A 154 -8.91 -0.84 -11.81
N HIS A 155 -9.26 -1.89 -11.06
CA HIS A 155 -8.55 -3.19 -11.09
C HIS A 155 -9.26 -4.21 -11.98
N TRP A 156 -10.58 -4.20 -11.99
CA TRP A 156 -11.40 -5.25 -12.60
C TRP A 156 -12.06 -4.78 -13.89
N LEU A 157 -12.28 -5.74 -14.79
CA LEU A 157 -13.15 -5.60 -15.95
C LEU A 157 -14.46 -6.34 -15.66
N PHE A 158 -15.56 -5.88 -16.27
CA PHE A 158 -16.89 -6.49 -16.14
C PHE A 158 -17.37 -6.58 -14.68
N ASP A 159 -17.03 -5.57 -13.91
CA ASP A 159 -17.48 -5.35 -12.55
C ASP A 159 -18.79 -4.56 -12.52
N GLU A 160 -19.70 -4.91 -11.61
CA GLU A 160 -20.96 -4.20 -11.42
C GLU A 160 -21.32 -4.15 -9.91
N PRO A 161 -21.48 -2.96 -9.29
CA PRO A 161 -21.24 -1.64 -9.89
C PRO A 161 -19.77 -1.43 -10.22
N ARG A 162 -19.48 -0.39 -11.03
CA ARG A 162 -18.09 -0.01 -11.33
C ARG A 162 -17.34 0.28 -10.03
N LEU A 163 -16.32 -0.53 -9.78
CA LEU A 163 -15.34 -0.44 -8.71
C LEU A 163 -14.12 0.34 -9.21
N MET A 164 -13.84 1.44 -8.54
CA MET A 164 -12.59 2.19 -8.67
C MET A 164 -11.74 1.95 -7.42
N TYR A 165 -10.49 2.37 -7.45
CA TYR A 165 -9.53 2.23 -6.38
C TYR A 165 -8.80 3.55 -6.22
N MET A 166 -8.71 4.02 -4.97
CA MET A 166 -7.98 5.25 -4.64
C MET A 166 -6.77 4.90 -3.78
N HIS A 167 -5.64 5.53 -4.08
CA HIS A 167 -4.39 5.40 -3.36
C HIS A 167 -4.02 6.73 -2.71
N TRP A 168 -3.53 6.67 -1.47
CA TRP A 168 -3.08 7.85 -0.73
C TRP A 168 -1.90 7.52 0.18
N GLU A 169 -1.12 8.54 0.52
CA GLU A 169 0.12 8.36 1.28
C GLU A 169 0.48 9.58 2.14
N ASN A 170 1.36 9.35 3.11
CA ASN A 170 2.19 10.38 3.70
C ASN A 170 3.44 9.78 4.38
N VAL A 171 4.31 10.67 4.88
CA VAL A 171 5.37 10.31 5.83
C VAL A 171 5.09 10.99 7.17
N GLY A 172 4.73 10.21 8.19
CA GLY A 172 4.32 10.75 9.49
C GLY A 172 4.01 9.69 10.53
N ASP A 173 3.29 10.08 11.58
CA ASP A 173 2.85 9.17 12.63
C ASP A 173 1.80 8.17 12.09
N PRO A 174 2.01 6.85 12.23
CA PRO A 174 1.13 5.84 11.66
C PRO A 174 -0.26 5.82 12.31
N PHE A 175 -0.37 6.18 13.59
CA PHE A 175 -1.65 6.23 14.29
C PHE A 175 -2.47 7.44 13.85
N VAL A 176 -1.82 8.60 13.62
CA VAL A 176 -2.47 9.78 13.04
C VAL A 176 -2.96 9.43 11.63
N PHE A 177 -2.10 8.85 10.79
CA PHE A 177 -2.50 8.45 9.43
C PHE A 177 -3.70 7.50 9.44
N ALA A 178 -3.71 6.48 10.31
CA ALA A 178 -4.80 5.53 10.40
C ALA A 178 -6.12 6.18 10.83
N ARG A 179 -6.08 7.04 11.85
CA ARG A 179 -7.27 7.76 12.34
C ARG A 179 -7.84 8.70 11.29
N GLU A 180 -6.99 9.51 10.67
CA GLU A 180 -7.41 10.51 9.69
C GLU A 180 -7.91 9.86 8.39
N SER A 181 -7.26 8.78 7.94
CA SER A 181 -7.72 8.00 6.79
C SER A 181 -9.13 7.41 7.04
N PHE A 182 -9.35 6.83 8.22
CA PHE A 182 -10.64 6.24 8.57
C PHE A 182 -11.72 7.29 8.84
N ALA A 183 -11.36 8.43 9.44
CA ALA A 183 -12.25 9.57 9.61
C ALA A 183 -12.73 10.12 8.27
N ALA A 184 -11.81 10.30 7.30
CA ALA A 184 -12.15 10.69 5.94
C ALA A 184 -13.07 9.67 5.25
N ALA A 185 -12.82 8.37 5.44
CA ALA A 185 -13.66 7.31 4.89
C ALA A 185 -15.08 7.36 5.46
N ARG A 186 -15.22 7.59 6.77
CA ARG A 186 -16.53 7.74 7.42
C ARG A 186 -17.26 9.00 6.95
N GLU A 187 -16.56 10.12 6.85
CA GLU A 187 -17.11 11.39 6.34
C GLU A 187 -17.66 11.23 4.91
N ALA A 188 -16.93 10.52 4.06
CA ALA A 188 -17.34 10.22 2.69
C ALA A 188 -18.35 9.05 2.57
N GLY A 189 -18.76 8.46 3.69
CA GLY A 189 -19.80 7.43 3.75
C GLY A 189 -19.38 6.03 3.30
N LEU A 190 -18.09 5.70 3.37
CA LEU A 190 -17.58 4.39 2.93
C LEU A 190 -18.04 3.22 3.84
N PHE A 191 -18.47 3.51 5.07
CA PHE A 191 -18.83 2.49 6.07
C PHE A 191 -20.18 2.73 6.74
N ASN A 192 -21.08 3.43 6.04
CA ASN A 192 -22.44 3.72 6.51
C ASN A 192 -23.40 2.55 6.20
#